data_AF-A0AAD6SAM8-F1
#
_entry.id   AF-A0AAD6SAM8-F1
#
_cell.length_a   1.000
_cell.length_b   1.000
_cell.length_c   1.000
_cell.angle_alpha   90.00
_cell.angle_beta   90.00
_cell.angle_gamma   90.00
#
_symmetry.space_group_name_H-M   'P 1'
#
loop_
_entity.id
_entity.type
_entity.pdbx_description
1 polymer ?
#
loop_
_entity_poly.entity_id
_entity_poly.type
_entity_poly.pdbx_seq_one_letter_code
_entity_poly.pdbx_strand_id
1 'polypeptide(L)'
;MGSPEYNEFNKRTRKEEAEHRRVLDRHERCITVVEDLERRLDIGAGEHWTPGSEEWVAAATLTWEYQYRKSLDRLQGLIVSRLLELSKANMVETGYKMRKHITKAIQARSRSLKTALARYNAAAENLGDRLALTWEEILEMGRLEDFDLL
;
A
#
# COMPACT_ATOMS: atom_id res chain seq x y z
N MET A 1 -33.30 -31.15 29.82
CA MET A 1 -32.19 -30.19 29.61
C MET A 1 -31.00 -30.99 29.13
N GLY A 2 -30.40 -30.64 27.99
CA GLY A 2 -29.27 -31.39 27.42
C GLY A 2 -28.00 -31.28 28.26
N SER A 3 -27.21 -32.37 28.31
CA SER A 3 -25.91 -32.41 29.01
C SER A 3 -25.03 -31.20 28.64
N PRO A 4 -24.25 -30.63 29.57
CA PRO A 4 -23.32 -29.54 29.28
C PRO A 4 -22.44 -29.78 28.04
N GLU A 5 -21.99 -31.03 27.84
CA GLU A 5 -21.19 -31.44 26.69
C GLU A 5 -21.95 -31.36 25.36
N TYR A 6 -23.25 -31.71 25.37
CA TYR A 6 -24.13 -31.62 24.21
C TYR A 6 -24.40 -30.16 23.81
N ASN A 7 -24.55 -29.27 24.79
CA ASN A 7 -24.72 -27.84 24.53
C ASN A 7 -23.44 -27.22 23.96
N GLU A 8 -22.26 -27.61 24.46
CA GLU A 8 -20.97 -27.13 23.96
C GLU A 8 -20.65 -27.68 22.56
N PHE A 9 -21.03 -28.91 22.25
CA PHE A 9 -20.96 -29.46 20.89
C PHE A 9 -21.84 -28.66 19.91
N ASN A 10 -23.12 -28.46 20.23
CA ASN A 10 -24.03 -27.69 19.38
C ASN A 10 -23.59 -26.24 19.18
N LYS A 11 -22.99 -25.63 20.21
CA LYS A 11 -22.43 -24.27 20.12
C LYS A 11 -21.25 -24.22 19.14
N ARG A 12 -20.36 -25.22 19.17
CA ARG A 12 -19.24 -25.35 18.20
C ARG A 12 -19.76 -25.55 16.79
N THR A 13 -20.68 -26.49 16.58
CA THR A 13 -21.28 -26.75 15.26
C THR A 13 -21.98 -25.51 14.70
N ARG A 14 -22.77 -24.79 15.51
CA ARG A 14 -23.41 -23.53 15.07
C ARG A 14 -22.41 -22.44 14.70
N LYS A 15 -21.26 -22.39 15.40
CA LYS A 15 -20.20 -21.43 15.09
C LYS A 15 -19.54 -21.77 13.75
N GLU A 16 -19.20 -23.03 13.52
CA GLU A 16 -18.64 -23.52 12.26
C GLU A 16 -19.59 -23.30 11.09
N GLU A 17 -20.88 -23.60 11.25
CA GLU A 17 -21.92 -23.33 10.24
C GLU A 17 -22.09 -21.83 9.96
N ALA A 18 -22.00 -20.98 10.98
CA ALA A 18 -22.06 -19.54 10.81
C ALA A 18 -20.82 -19.00 10.10
N GLU A 19 -19.63 -19.55 10.38
CA GLU A 19 -18.40 -19.23 9.65
C GLU A 19 -18.49 -19.69 8.20
N HIS A 20 -18.96 -20.90 7.93
CA HIS A 20 -19.16 -21.41 6.58
C HIS A 20 -20.12 -20.52 5.77
N ARG A 21 -21.26 -20.15 6.35
CA ARG A 21 -22.20 -19.20 5.73
C ARG A 21 -21.55 -17.85 5.41
N ARG A 22 -20.79 -17.27 6.35
CA ARG A 22 -20.09 -16.00 6.12
C ARG A 22 -19.08 -16.09 4.97
N VAL A 23 -18.39 -17.22 4.83
CA VAL A 23 -17.45 -17.46 3.74
C VAL A 23 -18.18 -17.55 2.40
N LEU A 24 -19.28 -18.30 2.34
CA LEU A 24 -20.12 -18.40 1.13
C LEU A 24 -20.69 -17.04 0.72
N ASP A 25 -21.28 -16.29 1.67
CA ASP A 25 -21.83 -14.96 1.39
C ASP A 25 -20.75 -14.00 0.89
N ARG A 26 -19.51 -14.12 1.39
CA ARG A 26 -18.38 -13.32 0.92
C ARG A 26 -17.99 -13.73 -0.50
N HIS A 27 -17.95 -15.02 -0.79
CA HIS A 27 -17.62 -15.54 -2.11
C HIS A 27 -18.65 -15.08 -3.15
N GLU A 28 -19.94 -15.20 -2.85
CA GLU A 28 -21.03 -14.75 -3.72
C GLU A 28 -20.94 -13.25 -4.01
N ARG A 29 -20.71 -12.42 -2.98
CA ARG A 29 -20.47 -10.98 -3.16
C ARG A 29 -19.27 -10.69 -4.06
N CYS A 30 -18.18 -11.46 -3.95
CA CYS A 30 -17.02 -11.29 -4.80
C CYS A 30 -17.32 -11.68 -6.26
N ILE A 31 -18.07 -12.77 -6.48
CA ILE A 31 -18.51 -13.18 -7.83
C ILE A 31 -19.35 -12.09 -8.47
N THR A 32 -20.34 -11.54 -7.77
CA THR A 32 -21.19 -10.46 -8.31
C THR A 32 -20.38 -9.23 -8.74
N VAL A 33 -19.33 -8.88 -8.00
CA VAL A 33 -18.43 -7.77 -8.37
C VAL A 33 -17.60 -8.11 -9.60
N VAL A 34 -17.12 -9.35 -9.73
CA VAL A 34 -16.38 -9.80 -10.91
C VAL A 34 -17.27 -9.78 -12.14
N GLU A 35 -18.48 -10.35 -12.06
CA GLU A 35 -19.46 -10.35 -13.15
C GLU A 35 -19.84 -8.93 -13.60
N ASP A 36 -19.91 -7.97 -12.66
CA ASP A 36 -20.13 -6.56 -13.00
C ASP A 36 -18.96 -5.95 -13.77
N LEU A 37 -17.72 -6.24 -13.36
CA LEU A 37 -16.52 -5.77 -14.04
C LEU A 37 -16.36 -6.41 -15.42
N GLU A 38 -16.60 -7.71 -15.55
CA GLU A 38 -16.54 -8.43 -16.82
C GLU A 38 -17.55 -7.85 -17.82
N ARG A 39 -18.77 -7.57 -17.39
CA ARG A 39 -19.79 -6.91 -18.21
C ARG A 39 -19.36 -5.51 -18.65
N ARG A 40 -18.71 -4.75 -17.77
CA ARG A 40 -18.22 -3.38 -18.07
C ARG A 40 -17.02 -3.38 -19.02
N LEU A 41 -16.26 -4.47 -19.04
CA LEU A 41 -15.10 -4.68 -19.91
C LEU A 41 -15.45 -5.45 -21.19
N ASP A 42 -16.73 -5.79 -21.40
CA ASP A 42 -17.24 -6.55 -22.55
C ASP A 42 -16.53 -7.91 -22.73
N ILE A 43 -16.22 -8.58 -21.62
CA ILE A 43 -15.63 -9.92 -21.61
C ILE A 43 -16.75 -10.95 -21.81
N GLY A 44 -16.54 -11.91 -22.73
CA GLY A 44 -17.55 -12.90 -23.08
C GLY A 44 -17.95 -13.80 -21.90
N ALA A 45 -19.22 -14.21 -21.87
CA ALA A 45 -19.69 -15.16 -20.87
C ALA A 45 -18.94 -16.50 -20.99
N GLY A 46 -18.18 -16.86 -19.95
CA GLY A 46 -17.32 -18.06 -19.92
C GLY A 46 -15.84 -17.81 -20.23
N GLU A 47 -15.46 -16.57 -20.58
CA GLU A 47 -14.06 -16.15 -20.81
C GLU A 47 -13.43 -15.55 -19.55
N HIS A 48 -13.63 -16.19 -18.40
CA HIS A 48 -13.07 -15.71 -17.14
C HIS A 48 -11.55 -15.68 -17.22
N TRP A 49 -10.96 -14.53 -16.90
CA TRP A 49 -9.51 -14.41 -16.77
C TRP A 49 -9.06 -15.23 -15.57
N THR A 50 -8.39 -16.34 -15.84
CA THR A 50 -7.85 -17.22 -14.81
C THR A 50 -6.38 -16.94 -14.58
N PRO A 51 -5.83 -17.23 -13.38
CA PRO A 51 -4.40 -17.13 -13.15
C PRO A 51 -3.60 -17.93 -14.20
N GLY A 52 -2.89 -17.20 -15.08
CA GLY A 52 -2.10 -17.77 -16.17
C GLY A 52 -2.66 -17.53 -17.58
N SER A 53 -3.88 -17.01 -17.73
CA SER A 53 -4.36 -16.50 -19.02
C SER A 53 -3.55 -15.25 -19.42
N GLU A 54 -3.44 -14.99 -20.73
CA GLU A 54 -2.67 -13.85 -21.25
C GLU A 54 -3.23 -12.52 -20.72
N GLU A 55 -4.55 -12.40 -20.69
CA GLU A 55 -5.26 -11.21 -20.21
C GLU A 55 -5.06 -11.01 -18.71
N TRP A 56 -5.06 -12.10 -17.93
CA TRP A 56 -4.79 -12.05 -16.51
C TRP A 56 -3.36 -11.56 -16.23
N VAL A 57 -2.37 -12.09 -16.96
CA VAL A 57 -0.97 -11.68 -16.84
C VAL A 57 -0.78 -10.23 -17.28
N ALA A 58 -1.42 -9.80 -18.36
CA ALA A 58 -1.39 -8.42 -18.83
C ALA A 58 -1.99 -7.44 -17.79
N ALA A 59 -3.17 -7.77 -17.25
CA ALA A 59 -3.82 -6.96 -16.22
C ALA A 59 -3.04 -6.92 -14.90
N ALA A 60 -2.42 -8.04 -14.50
CA ALA A 60 -1.54 -8.11 -13.35
C ALA A 60 -0.32 -7.20 -13.54
N THR A 61 0.31 -7.24 -14.72
CA THR A 61 1.45 -6.39 -15.08
C THR A 61 1.09 -4.90 -14.98
N LEU A 62 -0.04 -4.49 -15.59
CA LEU A 62 -0.55 -3.12 -15.49
C LEU A 62 -0.79 -2.69 -14.03
N THR A 63 -1.31 -3.60 -13.22
CA THR A 63 -1.55 -3.34 -11.80
C THR A 63 -0.23 -3.15 -11.04
N TRP A 64 0.77 -4.00 -11.28
CA TRP A 64 2.10 -3.87 -10.68
C TRP A 64 2.77 -2.56 -11.09
N GLU A 65 2.71 -2.19 -12.37
CA GLU A 65 3.23 -0.92 -12.87
C GLU A 65 2.56 0.28 -12.19
N TYR A 66 1.24 0.25 -12.03
CA TYR A 66 0.50 1.31 -11.35
C TYR A 66 0.89 1.42 -9.88
N GLN A 67 1.01 0.29 -9.16
CA GLN A 67 1.44 0.29 -7.76
C GLN A 67 2.87 0.82 -7.62
N TYR A 68 3.76 0.44 -8.53
CA TYR A 68 5.12 0.97 -8.60
C TYR A 68 5.11 2.49 -8.78
N ARG A 69 4.43 3.00 -9.80
CA ARG A 69 4.32 4.46 -10.06
C ARG A 69 3.76 5.21 -8.85
N LYS A 70 2.66 4.72 -8.29
CA LYS A 70 2.02 5.31 -7.10
C LYS A 70 2.95 5.32 -5.89
N SER A 71 3.72 4.26 -5.68
CA SER A 71 4.69 4.17 -4.58
C SER A 71 5.87 5.12 -4.79
N LEU A 72 6.33 5.27 -6.04
CA LEU A 72 7.38 6.20 -6.44
C LEU A 72 6.95 7.66 -6.22
N ASP A 73 5.77 8.06 -6.71
CA ASP A 73 5.22 9.41 -6.51
C ASP A 73 5.10 9.74 -5.02
N ARG A 74 4.66 8.76 -4.22
CA ARG A 74 4.55 8.92 -2.78
C ARG A 74 5.92 9.10 -2.12
N LEU A 75 6.91 8.33 -2.54
CA LEU A 75 8.28 8.43 -2.04
C LEU A 75 8.90 9.80 -2.39
N GLN A 76 8.80 10.21 -3.66
CA GLN A 76 9.29 11.51 -4.14
C GLN A 76 8.64 12.68 -3.39
N GLY A 77 7.32 12.69 -3.26
CA GLY A 77 6.62 13.76 -2.52
C GLY A 77 7.04 13.85 -1.05
N LEU A 78 7.39 12.72 -0.42
CA LEU A 78 7.91 12.71 0.94
C LEU A 78 9.36 13.22 1.03
N ILE A 79 10.20 12.93 0.03
CA ILE A 79 11.57 13.45 -0.06
C ILE A 79 11.52 14.97 -0.19
N VAL A 80 10.76 15.51 -1.16
CA VAL A 80 10.57 16.95 -1.36
C VAL A 80 10.02 17.63 -0.10
N SER A 81 9.02 17.02 0.55
CA SER A 81 8.47 17.56 1.80
C SER A 81 9.51 17.61 2.93
N ARG A 82 10.40 16.63 3.01
CA ARG A 82 11.48 16.60 4.01
C ARG A 82 12.52 17.68 3.71
N LEU A 83 12.90 17.86 2.46
CA LEU A 83 13.83 18.91 2.01
C LEU A 83 13.33 20.30 2.37
N LEU A 84 12.05 20.59 2.08
CA LEU A 84 11.41 21.86 2.46
C LEU A 84 11.41 22.08 3.98
N GLU A 85 11.25 21.03 4.77
CA GLU A 85 11.35 21.15 6.23
C GLU A 85 12.76 21.38 6.74
N LEU A 86 13.76 20.73 6.13
CA LEU A 86 15.17 20.95 6.48
C LEU A 86 15.59 22.39 6.13
N SER A 87 15.17 22.91 4.98
CA SER A 87 15.36 24.32 4.63
C SER A 87 14.74 25.25 5.70
N LYS A 88 13.47 25.02 6.08
CA LYS A 88 12.82 25.80 7.14
C LYS A 88 13.52 25.70 8.49
N ALA A 89 14.11 24.54 8.82
CA ALA A 89 14.91 24.37 10.04
C ALA A 89 16.19 25.21 10.02
N ASN A 90 16.79 25.40 8.85
CA ASN A 90 18.04 26.12 8.66
C ASN A 90 17.88 27.65 8.56
N MET A 91 16.65 28.18 8.45
CA MET A 91 16.41 29.62 8.40
C MET A 91 16.69 30.31 9.76
N VAL A 92 17.49 31.38 9.70
CA VAL A 92 17.95 32.23 10.83
C VAL A 92 16.82 33.17 11.30
N GLU A 93 15.64 32.65 11.64
CA GLU A 93 14.60 33.42 12.34
C GLU A 93 13.49 32.56 12.98
N THR A 94 13.69 31.24 13.10
CA THR A 94 12.67 30.36 13.67
C THR A 94 12.68 30.40 15.20
N GLY A 95 11.64 30.94 15.83
CA GLY A 95 11.47 30.91 17.29
C GLY A 95 11.50 29.47 17.87
N TYR A 96 11.86 29.31 19.16
CA TYR A 96 12.05 28.00 19.80
C TYR A 96 10.88 27.01 19.64
N LYS A 97 9.64 27.51 19.76
CA LYS A 97 8.43 26.68 19.55
C LYS A 97 8.37 26.13 18.13
N MET A 98 8.67 26.96 17.12
CA MET A 98 8.67 26.55 15.71
C MET A 98 9.74 25.49 15.44
N ARG A 99 10.96 25.68 15.95
CA ARG A 99 12.03 24.67 15.84
C ARG A 99 11.60 23.31 16.41
N LYS A 100 10.95 23.29 17.58
CA LYS A 100 10.44 22.05 18.18
C LYS A 100 9.40 21.35 17.29
N HIS A 101 8.51 22.10 16.64
CA HIS A 101 7.55 21.53 15.69
C HIS A 101 8.23 20.98 14.44
N ILE A 102 9.21 21.71 13.89
CA ILE A 102 9.99 21.28 12.73
C ILE A 102 10.76 19.98 13.05
N THR A 103 11.43 19.89 14.20
CA THR A 103 12.12 18.66 14.61
C THR A 103 11.17 17.46 14.70
N LYS A 104 9.98 17.65 15.29
CA LYS A 104 8.95 16.59 15.36
C LYS A 104 8.45 16.17 13.97
N ALA A 105 8.26 17.13 13.07
CA ALA A 105 7.82 16.88 11.70
C ALA A 105 8.87 16.08 10.91
N ILE A 106 10.16 16.46 11.03
CA ILE A 106 11.29 15.73 10.44
C ILE A 106 11.33 14.28 10.94
N GLN A 107 11.19 14.06 12.26
CA GLN A 107 11.18 12.72 12.85
C GLN A 107 9.99 11.88 12.37
N ALA A 108 8.79 12.46 12.35
CA ALA A 108 7.59 11.77 11.86
C ALA A 108 7.75 11.38 10.39
N ARG A 109 8.27 12.29 9.56
CA ARG A 109 8.45 12.02 8.13
C ARG A 109 9.57 11.02 7.84
N SER A 110 10.61 10.94 8.67
CA SER A 110 11.60 9.87 8.55
C SER A 110 10.96 8.48 8.66
N ARG A 111 9.99 8.29 9.56
CA ARG A 111 9.23 7.03 9.66
C ARG A 111 8.38 6.79 8.42
N SER A 112 7.65 7.82 7.95
CA SER A 112 6.83 7.72 6.74
C SER A 112 7.67 7.41 5.49
N LEU A 113 8.86 7.98 5.37
CA LEU A 113 9.81 7.70 4.29
C LEU A 113 10.27 6.24 4.32
N LYS A 114 10.61 5.69 5.48
CA LYS A 114 10.98 4.26 5.60
C LYS A 114 9.84 3.35 5.13
N THR A 115 8.60 3.66 5.51
CA THR A 115 7.44 2.90 5.04
C THR A 115 7.21 3.07 3.54
N ALA A 116 7.36 4.27 3.00
CA ALA A 116 7.22 4.53 1.56
C ALA A 116 8.31 3.83 0.75
N LEU A 117 9.56 3.84 1.24
CA LEU A 117 10.68 3.13 0.65
C LEU A 117 10.44 1.62 0.61
N ALA A 118 9.96 1.03 1.72
CA ALA A 118 9.62 -0.39 1.75
C ALA A 118 8.52 -0.75 0.74
N ARG A 119 7.50 0.13 0.58
CA ARG A 119 6.44 -0.05 -0.43
C ARG A 119 6.97 0.08 -1.85
N TYR A 120 7.86 1.04 -2.09
CA TYR A 120 8.53 1.21 -3.37
C TYR A 120 9.34 -0.02 -3.74
N ASN A 121 10.20 -0.51 -2.84
CA ASN A 121 11.04 -1.68 -3.09
C ASN A 121 10.21 -2.94 -3.33
N ALA A 122 9.13 -3.15 -2.57
CA ALA A 122 8.23 -4.28 -2.80
C ALA A 122 7.52 -4.19 -4.17
N ALA A 123 7.15 -2.97 -4.61
CA ALA A 123 6.54 -2.78 -5.92
C ALA A 123 7.57 -2.92 -7.07
N ALA A 124 8.81 -2.48 -6.83
CA ALA A 124 9.93 -2.63 -7.76
C ALA A 124 10.29 -4.11 -7.98
N GLU A 125 10.30 -4.91 -6.91
CA GLU A 125 10.56 -6.35 -6.95
C GLU A 125 9.54 -7.10 -7.83
N ASN A 126 8.25 -6.73 -7.75
CA ASN A 126 7.20 -7.34 -8.59
C ASN A 126 7.41 -7.11 -10.10
N LEU A 127 8.12 -6.04 -10.49
CA LEU A 127 8.43 -5.76 -11.89
C LEU A 127 9.75 -6.40 -12.35
N GLY A 128 10.64 -6.75 -11.42
CA GLY A 128 11.92 -7.44 -11.67
C GLY A 128 13.00 -6.61 -12.37
N ASP A 129 12.61 -5.60 -13.16
CA ASP A 129 13.50 -4.70 -13.91
C ASP A 129 13.80 -3.37 -13.18
N ARG A 130 13.25 -3.17 -11.98
CA ARG A 130 13.41 -1.94 -11.19
C ARG A 130 14.42 -2.12 -10.06
N LEU A 131 15.29 -1.13 -9.88
CA LEU A 131 16.27 -1.11 -8.81
C LEU A 131 15.61 -0.80 -7.46
N ALA A 132 15.95 -1.59 -6.44
CA ALA A 132 15.60 -1.27 -5.07
C ALA A 132 16.50 -0.14 -4.54
N LEU A 133 15.89 0.79 -3.79
CA LEU A 133 16.61 1.89 -3.15
C LEU A 133 16.92 1.55 -1.70
N THR A 134 18.11 1.94 -1.25
CA THR A 134 18.57 1.88 0.13
C THR A 134 18.16 3.13 0.90
N TRP A 135 18.22 3.04 2.24
CA TRP A 135 17.94 4.22 3.06
C TRP A 135 19.02 5.29 2.88
N GLU A 136 20.26 4.87 2.66
CA GLU A 136 21.42 5.70 2.41
C GLU A 136 21.26 6.52 1.12
N GLU A 137 20.81 5.90 0.03
CA GLU A 137 20.53 6.61 -1.22
C GLU A 137 19.44 7.67 -1.04
N ILE A 138 18.39 7.38 -0.26
CA ILE A 138 17.35 8.37 0.07
C ILE A 138 17.90 9.54 0.90
N LEU A 139 18.87 9.27 1.79
CA LEU A 139 19.54 10.31 2.57
C LEU A 139 20.46 11.17 1.71
N GLU A 140 21.21 10.56 0.78
CA GLU A 140 22.07 11.29 -0.16
C GLU A 140 21.26 12.13 -1.14
N MET A 141 20.11 11.64 -1.63
CA MET A 141 19.17 12.45 -2.42
C MET A 141 18.73 13.70 -1.65
N GLY A 142 18.53 13.58 -0.33
CA GLY A 142 18.19 14.71 0.53
C GLY A 142 19.36 15.63 0.88
N ARG A 143 20.60 15.22 0.58
CA ARG A 143 21.84 15.96 0.83
C ARG A 143 22.37 16.66 -0.42
N LEU A 144 22.05 16.14 -1.61
CA LEU A 144 22.49 16.64 -2.92
C LEU A 144 21.92 18.00 -3.31
N GLU A 145 21.06 18.59 -2.49
CA GLU A 145 20.42 19.86 -2.78
C GLU A 145 20.80 20.90 -1.73
N ASP A 146 21.91 21.61 -2.00
CA ASP A 146 22.00 23.04 -1.68
C ASP A 146 20.90 23.75 -2.48
N PHE A 147 19.64 23.60 -2.05
CA PHE A 147 18.56 24.39 -2.59
C PHE A 147 18.67 25.81 -2.03
N ASP A 148 19.20 26.72 -2.85
CA ASP A 148 18.83 28.13 -2.77
C ASP A 148 17.33 28.22 -3.14
N LEU A 149 16.48 28.14 -2.11
CA LEU A 149 15.09 28.56 -2.22
C LEU A 149 15.09 30.08 -2.36
N LEU A 150 15.00 30.54 -3.62
CA LEU A 150 14.79 31.93 -4.03
C LEU A 150 13.61 32.59 -3.30
#